data_AF-A0A2G5EN98-F1
#
_entry.id   AF-A0A2G5EN98-F1
#
_cell.length_a   1.000
_cell.length_b   1.000
_cell.length_c   1.000
_cell.angle_alpha   90.00
_cell.angle_beta   90.00
_cell.angle_gamma   90.00
#
_symmetry.space_group_name_H-M   'P 1'
#
loop_
_entity.id
_entity.type
_entity.pdbx_description
1 polymer ?
#
loop_
_entity_poly.entity_id
_entity_poly.type
_entity_poly.pdbx_seq_one_letter_code
_entity_poly.pdbx_strand_id
1 'polypeptide(L)'
;MHESYESYFGKGVWKLTKGSLIVARGKACGTLYKTQMEVCNGGSLNTMQDNSSPNLWHRRLAHMSEKGLHFLTKKQLIPYNKGIALNPCEHCLFGKYHRVAFCKSSERKFGLLDLVY
;
A
#
# COMPACT_ATOMS: atom_id res chain seq x y z
N MET A 1 -17.54 -6.02 -21.11
CA MET A 1 -17.88 -6.22 -19.69
C MET A 1 -16.64 -5.90 -18.88
N HIS A 2 -16.67 -4.87 -18.03
CA HIS A 2 -15.58 -4.59 -17.10
C HIS A 2 -15.66 -5.60 -15.95
N GLU A 3 -14.68 -6.47 -15.81
CA GLU A 3 -14.58 -7.35 -14.65
C GLU A 3 -14.12 -6.53 -13.43
N SER A 4 -15.04 -6.23 -12.52
CA SER A 4 -14.75 -5.44 -11.32
C SER A 4 -14.10 -6.31 -10.24
N TYR A 5 -12.97 -5.83 -9.72
CA TYR A 5 -12.36 -6.38 -8.51
C TYR A 5 -12.96 -5.70 -7.27
N GLU A 6 -13.23 -6.48 -6.24
CA GLU A 6 -13.72 -6.00 -4.94
C GLU A 6 -12.69 -6.28 -3.85
N SER A 7 -12.50 -5.33 -2.93
CA SER A 7 -11.57 -5.47 -1.82
C SER A 7 -12.27 -5.34 -0.47
N TYR A 8 -12.08 -6.31 0.40
CA TYR A 8 -12.55 -6.29 1.80
C TYR A 8 -11.36 -6.09 2.74
N PHE A 9 -11.51 -5.19 3.72
CA PHE A 9 -10.55 -4.98 4.80
C PHE A 9 -11.31 -4.93 6.13
N GLY A 10 -11.03 -5.86 7.03
CA GLY A 10 -11.71 -5.88 8.33
C GLY A 10 -11.29 -7.06 9.19
N LYS A 11 -11.44 -6.89 10.51
CA LYS A 11 -11.13 -7.92 11.53
C LYS A 11 -9.67 -8.44 11.42
N GLY A 12 -8.74 -7.58 11.02
CA GLY A 12 -7.32 -7.95 10.84
C GLY A 12 -7.05 -8.82 9.61
N VAL A 13 -7.96 -8.86 8.64
CA VAL A 13 -7.82 -9.62 7.39
C VAL A 13 -8.17 -8.73 6.20
N TRP A 14 -7.55 -8.98 5.06
CA TRP A 14 -7.97 -8.42 3.79
C TRP A 14 -8.20 -9.52 2.74
N LYS A 15 -9.08 -9.25 1.79
CA LYS A 15 -9.41 -10.13 0.67
C LYS A 15 -9.59 -9.31 -0.60
N LEU A 16 -9.18 -9.85 -1.74
CA LEU A 16 -9.47 -9.35 -3.08
C LEU A 16 -10.28 -10.41 -3.81
N THR A 17 -11.46 -10.04 -4.29
CA THR A 17 -12.40 -10.91 -4.98
C THR A 17 -12.66 -10.43 -6.41
N LYS A 18 -12.93 -11.38 -7.31
CA LYS A 18 -13.39 -11.15 -8.68
C LYS A 18 -14.61 -12.03 -8.89
N GLY A 19 -15.81 -11.46 -8.75
CA GLY A 19 -17.03 -12.24 -8.59
C GLY A 19 -16.95 -13.13 -7.34
N SER A 20 -17.21 -14.44 -7.50
CA SER A 20 -17.12 -15.42 -6.42
C SER A 20 -15.70 -15.92 -6.12
N LEU A 21 -14.71 -15.59 -6.96
CA LEU A 21 -13.33 -16.05 -6.81
C LEU A 21 -12.53 -15.14 -5.87
N ILE A 22 -11.87 -15.71 -4.85
CA ILE A 22 -10.87 -15.01 -4.04
C ILE A 22 -9.54 -15.05 -4.78
N VAL A 23 -9.11 -13.89 -5.28
CA VAL A 23 -7.86 -13.71 -6.05
C VAL A 23 -6.67 -13.57 -5.12
N ALA A 24 -6.85 -12.92 -3.96
CA ALA A 24 -5.81 -12.80 -2.96
C ALA A 24 -6.42 -12.61 -1.56
N ARG A 25 -5.65 -12.97 -0.53
CA ARG A 25 -6.00 -12.69 0.87
C ARG A 25 -4.74 -12.49 1.70
N GLY A 26 -4.91 -11.92 2.87
CA GLY A 26 -3.82 -11.85 3.84
C GLY A 26 -4.25 -11.29 5.18
N LYS A 27 -3.32 -11.29 6.13
CA LYS A 27 -3.56 -10.87 7.52
C LYS A 27 -2.85 -9.55 7.81
N ALA A 28 -3.42 -8.78 8.71
CA ALA A 28 -2.77 -7.62 9.29
C ALA A 28 -1.56 -8.08 10.14
N CYS A 29 -0.46 -7.36 10.02
CA CYS A 29 0.75 -7.52 10.81
C CYS A 29 1.20 -6.11 11.22
N GLY A 30 0.89 -5.72 12.46
CA GLY A 30 0.99 -4.33 12.89
C GLY A 30 -0.04 -3.45 12.17
N THR A 31 0.42 -2.38 11.53
CA THR A 31 -0.42 -1.45 10.74
C THR A 31 -0.50 -1.79 9.25
N LEU A 32 0.12 -2.89 8.82
CA LEU A 32 0.20 -3.30 7.41
C LEU A 32 -0.53 -4.61 7.17
N TYR A 33 -1.12 -4.76 5.98
CA TYR A 33 -1.64 -6.03 5.51
C TYR A 33 -0.55 -6.75 4.71
N LYS A 34 -0.14 -7.93 5.16
CA LYS A 34 0.81 -8.77 4.42
C LYS A 34 0.04 -9.63 3.42
N THR A 35 0.43 -9.58 2.16
CA THR A 35 -0.10 -10.45 1.10
C THR A 35 0.69 -11.75 1.08
N GLN A 36 0.03 -12.88 1.35
CA GLN A 36 0.57 -14.20 1.05
C GLN A 36 0.10 -14.56 -0.36
N MET A 37 0.95 -14.29 -1.35
CA MET A 37 0.72 -14.77 -2.70
C MET A 37 1.45 -16.11 -2.82
N GLU A 38 0.73 -17.22 -2.70
CA GLU A 38 1.22 -18.47 -3.27
C GLU A 38 1.10 -18.30 -4.78
N VAL A 39 2.25 -18.10 -5.44
CA VAL A 39 2.29 -18.06 -6.90
C VAL A 39 1.92 -19.48 -7.35
N CYS A 40 0.69 -19.67 -7.86
CA CYS A 40 0.35 -20.89 -8.56
C CYS A 40 1.35 -21.05 -9.70
N ASN A 41 2.07 -22.17 -9.69
CA ASN A 41 3.32 -22.41 -10.42
C ASN A 41 3.15 -22.56 -11.96
N GLY A 42 2.22 -21.83 -12.58
CA GLY A 42 1.79 -22.00 -13.97
C GLY A 42 2.04 -20.81 -14.89
N GLY A 43 2.62 -19.72 -14.40
CA GLY A 43 2.99 -18.59 -15.24
C GLY A 43 4.11 -17.81 -14.57
N SER A 44 5.28 -17.78 -15.20
CA SER A 44 6.38 -16.92 -14.79
C SER A 44 5.92 -15.46 -14.89
N LEU A 45 5.37 -14.93 -13.80
CA LEU A 45 5.30 -13.49 -13.63
C LEU A 45 6.74 -13.04 -13.36
N ASN A 46 7.45 -12.77 -14.45
CA ASN A 46 8.83 -12.35 -14.49
C ASN A 46 9.03 -11.06 -13.69
N THR A 47 9.23 -11.19 -12.39
CA THR A 47 10.03 -10.26 -11.61
C THR A 47 10.67 -11.05 -10.48
N MET A 48 11.75 -11.77 -10.79
CA MET A 48 12.85 -11.98 -9.84
C MET A 48 13.57 -10.64 -9.58
N GLN A 49 12.81 -9.57 -9.37
CA GLN A 49 13.37 -8.33 -8.88
C GLN A 49 13.70 -8.62 -7.43
N ASP A 50 14.96 -8.40 -7.06
CA ASP A 50 15.47 -8.55 -5.71
C ASP A 50 14.43 -7.98 -4.73
N ASN A 51 13.72 -8.89 -4.06
CA ASN A 51 12.66 -8.54 -3.11
C ASN A 51 13.23 -7.79 -1.90
N SER A 52 14.56 -7.67 -1.78
CA SER A 52 15.24 -6.87 -0.77
C SER A 52 15.55 -5.42 -1.19
N SER A 53 15.23 -5.03 -2.44
CA SER A 53 15.50 -3.69 -2.96
C SER A 53 14.66 -2.60 -2.27
N PRO A 54 15.29 -1.55 -1.69
CA PRO A 54 14.55 -0.44 -1.07
C PRO A 54 13.71 0.35 -2.06
N ASN A 55 14.18 0.52 -3.30
CA ASN A 55 13.46 1.25 -4.34
C ASN A 55 12.14 0.57 -4.70
N LEU A 56 12.12 -0.76 -4.68
CA LEU A 56 10.91 -1.54 -4.91
C LEU A 56 9.90 -1.32 -3.77
N TRP A 57 10.34 -1.44 -2.51
CA TRP A 57 9.47 -1.23 -1.35
C TRP A 57 8.99 0.21 -1.21
N HIS A 58 9.82 1.18 -1.55
CA HIS A 58 9.44 2.59 -1.66
C HIS A 58 8.23 2.76 -2.57
N ARG A 59 8.27 2.21 -3.80
CA ARG A 59 7.16 2.29 -4.76
C ARG A 59 5.94 1.49 -4.30
N ARG A 60 6.13 0.26 -3.81
CA ARG A 60 5.03 -0.62 -3.32
C ARG A 60 4.25 0.01 -2.17
N LEU A 61 4.92 0.76 -1.29
CA LEU A 61 4.32 1.37 -0.10
C LEU A 61 3.95 2.84 -0.31
N ALA A 62 3.48 3.18 -1.52
CA ALA A 62 3.02 4.51 -1.89
C ALA A 62 4.07 5.60 -1.62
N HIS A 63 5.28 5.38 -2.16
CA HIS A 63 6.39 6.32 -2.08
C HIS A 63 6.88 6.59 -0.64
N MET A 64 6.92 5.55 0.19
CA MET A 64 7.36 5.63 1.59
C MET A 64 8.81 6.11 1.73
N SER A 65 9.08 6.96 2.71
CA SER A 65 10.45 7.46 2.97
C SER A 65 11.41 6.35 3.40
N GLU A 66 12.71 6.58 3.20
CA GLU A 66 13.78 5.67 3.65
C GLU A 66 13.70 5.37 5.15
N LYS A 67 13.42 6.40 5.97
CA LYS A 67 13.20 6.25 7.41
C LYS A 67 12.02 5.30 7.71
N GLY A 68 10.93 5.40 6.94
CA GLY A 68 9.78 4.51 7.05
C GLY A 68 10.13 3.06 6.70
N LEU A 69 10.86 2.84 5.60
CA LEU A 69 11.34 1.51 5.21
C LEU A 69 12.27 0.90 6.26
N HIS A 70 13.19 1.68 6.82
CA HIS A 70 14.07 1.24 7.89
C HIS A 70 13.28 0.81 9.15
N PHE A 71 12.23 1.56 9.51
CA PHE A 71 11.34 1.20 10.62
C PHE A 71 10.62 -0.13 10.38
N LEU A 72 10.03 -0.32 9.19
CA LEU A 72 9.32 -1.56 8.85
C LEU A 72 10.23 -2.79 8.86
N THR A 73 11.48 -2.61 8.44
CA THR A 73 12.50 -3.66 8.46
C THR A 73 12.88 -4.05 9.88
N LYS A 74 13.05 -3.05 10.78
CA LYS A 74 13.29 -3.31 12.20
C LYS A 74 12.16 -4.13 12.83
N LYS A 75 10.93 -3.98 12.32
CA LYS A 75 9.74 -4.74 12.73
C LYS A 75 9.56 -6.07 11.96
N GLN A 76 10.50 -6.45 11.09
CA GLN A 76 10.43 -7.66 10.26
C GLN A 76 9.15 -7.72 9.40
N LEU A 77 8.66 -6.56 8.97
CA LEU A 77 7.45 -6.44 8.16
C LEU A 77 7.74 -6.52 6.66
N ILE A 78 8.96 -6.19 6.25
CA ILE A 78 9.44 -6.26 4.87
C ILE A 78 10.86 -6.86 4.82
N PRO A 79 11.19 -7.66 3.79
CA PRO A 79 12.56 -8.04 3.47
C PRO A 79 13.27 -6.84 2.86
N TYR A 80 14.05 -6.08 3.62
CA TYR A 80 14.88 -4.98 3.13
C TYR A 80 16.30 -5.15 3.66
N ASN A 81 17.28 -5.01 2.75
CA ASN A 81 18.69 -5.04 3.12
C ASN A 81 19.12 -3.65 3.58
N LYS A 82 19.49 -3.54 4.87
CA LYS A 82 20.00 -2.28 5.44
C LYS A 82 21.25 -1.81 4.69
N GLY A 83 21.32 -0.51 4.39
CA GLY A 83 22.52 0.15 3.86
C GLY A 83 22.45 0.53 2.39
N ILE A 84 21.39 0.15 1.67
CA ILE A 84 21.15 0.60 0.30
C ILE A 84 20.27 1.85 0.35
N ALA A 85 20.79 2.98 -0.12
CA ALA A 85 20.05 4.23 -0.18
C ALA A 85 18.93 4.17 -1.25
N LEU A 86 17.89 4.99 -1.05
CA LEU A 86 16.88 5.19 -2.10
C LEU A 86 17.46 6.01 -3.25
N ASN A 87 17.19 5.58 -4.47
CA ASN A 87 17.45 6.37 -5.66
C ASN A 87 16.48 7.56 -5.71
N PRO A 88 16.86 8.65 -6.40
CA PRO A 88 15.92 9.71 -6.73
C PRO A 88 14.66 9.13 -7.39
N CYS A 89 13.50 9.51 -6.87
CA CYS A 89 12.21 9.09 -7.40
C CYS A 89 11.48 10.29 -7.99
N GLU A 90 11.30 10.31 -9.30
CA GLU A 90 10.61 11.39 -10.02
C GLU A 90 9.23 11.68 -9.43
N HIS A 91 8.41 10.66 -9.17
CA HIS A 91 7.10 10.84 -8.54
C HIS A 91 7.18 11.48 -7.15
N CYS A 92 8.24 11.25 -6.37
CA CYS A 92 8.44 11.94 -5.10
C CYS A 92 8.93 13.37 -5.26
N LEU A 93 9.75 13.63 -6.28
CA LEU A 93 10.29 14.95 -6.56
C LEU A 93 9.18 15.86 -7.10
N PHE A 94 8.42 15.39 -8.09
CA PHE A 94 7.33 16.14 -8.72
C PHE A 94 6.00 16.06 -7.96
N GLY A 95 5.73 14.96 -7.25
CA GLY A 95 4.49 14.78 -6.47
C GLY A 95 4.47 15.49 -5.11
N LYS A 96 5.62 15.99 -4.62
CA LYS A 96 5.68 16.83 -3.41
C LYS A 96 5.01 18.19 -3.57
N TYR A 97 4.65 18.60 -4.80
CA TYR A 97 4.11 19.93 -5.08
C TYR A 97 2.67 20.16 -4.59
N HIS A 98 1.87 19.12 -4.29
CA HIS A 98 0.55 19.31 -3.68
C HIS A 98 0.19 18.21 -2.67
N ARG A 99 0.79 18.24 -1.47
CA ARG A 99 -0.03 17.93 -0.29
C ARG A 99 -0.78 19.21 0.05
N VAL A 100 -1.89 19.45 -0.65
CA VAL A 100 -2.91 20.36 -0.13
C VAL A 100 -3.25 19.83 1.26
N ALA A 101 -2.90 20.61 2.29
CA ALA A 101 -3.44 20.34 3.61
C ALA A 101 -4.96 20.41 3.43
N PHE A 102 -5.67 19.32 3.70
CA PHE A 102 -7.11 19.43 3.84
C PHE A 102 -7.33 20.49 4.92
N CYS A 103 -7.90 21.64 4.53
CA CYS A 103 -8.35 22.63 5.49
C CYS A 103 -9.28 21.89 6.45
N LYS A 104 -8.89 21.80 7.72
CA LYS A 104 -9.80 21.31 8.75
C LYS A 104 -10.97 22.28 8.73
N SER A 105 -12.16 21.84 8.33
CA SER A 105 -13.35 22.68 8.43
C SER A 105 -13.48 23.10 9.90
N SER A 106 -13.30 24.40 10.18
CA SER A 106 -13.38 24.92 11.55
C SER A 106 -14.80 24.89 12.11
N GLU A 107 -15.79 24.53 11.30
CA GLU A 107 -17.19 24.51 11.68
C GLU A 107 -17.68 23.06 11.76
N ARG A 108 -17.94 22.60 12.99
CA ARG A 108 -18.91 21.52 13.19
C ARG A 108 -20.30 22.15 13.06
N LYS A 109 -20.98 21.97 11.93
CA LYS A 109 -22.40 22.33 11.82
C LYS A 109 -23.24 21.23 12.47
N PHE A 110 -24.14 21.65 13.35
CA PHE A 110 -24.95 20.76 14.20
C PHE A 110 -26.23 20.25 13.51
N GLY A 111 -26.51 20.68 12.28
CA GLY A 111 -27.68 20.25 11.51
C GLY A 111 -27.48 18.92 10.80
N LEU A 112 -28.47 18.03 10.87
CA LEU A 112 -28.53 16.81 10.06
C LEU A 112 -28.76 17.20 8.59
N LEU A 113 -27.92 16.68 7.66
CA LEU A 113 -28.02 16.84 6.19
C LEU A 113 -27.48 18.14 5.57
N ASP A 114 -26.72 18.96 6.30
CA ASP A 114 -26.27 20.29 5.83
C ASP A 114 -25.14 20.26 4.77
N LEU A 115 -24.80 19.10 4.22
CA LEU A 115 -23.75 18.92 3.21
C LEU A 115 -24.21 17.89 2.15
N VAL A 116 -25.10 18.31 1.26
CA VAL A 116 -25.28 17.71 -0.06
C VAL A 116 -25.13 18.86 -1.07
N TYR A 117 -24.06 18.81 -1.87
CA TYR A 117 -23.93 19.58 -3.10
C TYR A 117 -23.67 18.59 -4.23
#